data_AF-A0A1E5PHU2-F1
#
_entry.id   AF-A0A1E5PHU2-F1
#
_cell.length_a   1.000
_cell.length_b   1.000
_cell.length_c   1.000
_cell.angle_alpha   90.00
_cell.angle_beta   90.00
_cell.angle_gamma   90.00
#
_symmetry.space_group_name_H-M   'P 1'
#
loop_
_entity.id
_entity.type
_entity.pdbx_description
1 polymer ?
#
loop_
_entity_poly.entity_id
_entity_poly.type
_entity_poly.pdbx_seq_one_letter_code
_entity_poly.pdbx_strand_id
1 'polypeptide(L)'
;MSGTQTFTTPAGATYAYTVETGENGEAVYDLSQVFQEGAFPIGAVVVHPNWELAPAVAGLLNVQFGKGSPEDRHGRTDVPMLGDGELPYVVGSHLVNPADLTAETNGEDAPLLRFRKAVLGAAFPTNSPAENPYKETFDKVRDLVTGLVKTYQADKATPKREAAYAKFLDGKRAGLVERLNGYKTA
;
A
#
# COMPACT_ATOMS: atom_id res chain seq x y z
N MET A 1 -8.93 -0.44 19.77
CA MET A 1 -9.19 -1.89 19.68
C MET A 1 -8.15 -2.46 18.75
N SER A 2 -7.14 -3.14 19.29
CA SER A 2 -6.20 -3.93 18.50
C SER A 2 -6.68 -5.37 18.63
N GLY A 3 -7.29 -5.87 17.57
CA GLY A 3 -7.78 -7.23 17.45
C GLY A 3 -7.62 -7.64 16.00
N THR A 4 -7.26 -8.90 15.78
CA THR A 4 -7.17 -9.47 14.44
C THR A 4 -8.53 -9.37 13.77
N GLN A 5 -8.55 -8.73 12.60
CA GLN A 5 -9.73 -8.58 11.75
C GLN A 5 -9.52 -9.40 10.47
N THR A 6 -10.56 -9.57 9.67
CA THR A 6 -10.48 -10.26 8.38
C THR A 6 -11.16 -9.46 7.29
N PHE A 7 -10.68 -9.58 6.06
CA PHE A 7 -11.41 -9.18 4.86
C PHE A 7 -11.29 -10.25 3.79
N THR A 8 -12.29 -10.31 2.91
CA THR A 8 -12.31 -11.19 1.75
C THR A 8 -12.17 -10.33 0.50
N THR A 9 -11.26 -10.73 -0.37
CA THR A 9 -11.01 -10.05 -1.65
C THR A 9 -12.10 -10.38 -2.67
N PRO A 10 -12.21 -9.61 -3.77
CA PRO A 10 -13.12 -9.92 -4.87
C PRO A 10 -12.98 -11.35 -5.43
N ALA A 11 -11.75 -11.88 -5.53
CA ALA A 11 -11.52 -13.26 -5.99
C ALA A 11 -11.80 -14.34 -4.92
N GLY A 12 -12.28 -13.95 -3.73
CA GLY A 12 -12.65 -14.88 -2.66
C GLY A 12 -11.52 -15.28 -1.72
N ALA A 13 -10.32 -14.71 -1.86
CA ALA A 13 -9.23 -14.96 -0.92
C ALA A 13 -9.48 -14.21 0.40
N THR A 14 -9.31 -14.90 1.53
CA THR A 14 -9.52 -14.30 2.85
C THR A 14 -8.19 -14.01 3.52
N TYR A 15 -8.04 -12.79 4.03
CA TYR A 15 -6.85 -12.33 4.74
C TYR A 15 -7.24 -11.89 6.14
N ALA A 16 -6.46 -12.35 7.12
CA ALA A 16 -6.45 -11.81 8.46
C ALA A 16 -5.47 -10.65 8.52
N TYR A 17 -5.79 -9.62 9.31
CA TYR A 17 -4.94 -8.46 9.48
C TYR A 17 -5.03 -7.85 10.87
N THR A 18 -3.93 -7.22 11.28
CA THR A 18 -3.93 -6.17 12.31
C THR A 18 -3.56 -4.85 11.66
N VAL A 19 -4.19 -3.77 12.11
CA VAL A 19 -3.90 -2.42 11.62
C VAL A 19 -3.43 -1.54 12.76
N GLU A 20 -2.28 -0.91 12.56
CA GLU A 20 -1.75 0.13 13.44
C GLU A 20 -1.60 1.45 12.69
N THR A 21 -1.48 2.53 13.45
CA THR A 21 -1.21 3.86 12.88
C THR A 21 0.29 4.12 12.98
N GLY A 22 0.93 4.31 11.85
CA GLY A 22 2.33 4.69 11.74
C GLY A 22 2.61 6.08 12.31
N GLU A 23 3.89 6.43 12.40
CA GLU A 23 4.38 7.68 13.01
C GLU A 23 3.72 8.93 12.43
N ASN A 24 3.48 8.94 11.12
CA ASN A 24 2.93 10.11 10.42
C ASN A 24 1.44 9.94 10.09
N GLY A 25 0.78 8.89 10.58
CA GLY A 25 -0.61 8.60 10.22
C GLY A 25 -0.76 7.61 9.06
N GLU A 26 0.27 6.86 8.71
CA GLU A 26 0.15 5.73 7.80
C GLU A 26 -0.74 4.63 8.42
N ALA A 27 -1.47 3.88 7.60
CA ALA A 27 -2.11 2.64 8.04
C ALA A 27 -1.19 1.47 7.72
N VAL A 28 -0.64 0.82 8.75
CA VAL A 28 0.25 -0.34 8.60
C VAL A 28 -0.57 -1.59 8.84
N TYR A 29 -0.70 -2.43 7.81
CA TYR A 29 -1.43 -3.69 7.87
C TYR A 29 -0.45 -4.85 7.92
N ASP A 30 -0.41 -5.57 9.04
CA ASP A 30 0.25 -6.88 9.13
C ASP A 30 -0.74 -7.93 8.64
N LEU A 31 -0.38 -8.67 7.59
CA LEU A 31 -1.31 -9.56 6.89
C LEU A 31 -0.92 -11.03 7.05
N SER A 32 -1.94 -11.88 7.12
CA SER A 32 -1.82 -13.33 7.02
C SER A 32 -2.92 -13.86 6.10
N GLN A 33 -2.58 -14.75 5.17
CA GLN A 33 -3.56 -15.39 4.30
C GLN A 33 -4.20 -16.57 5.03
N VAL A 34 -5.53 -16.63 5.00
CA VAL A 34 -6.32 -17.64 5.71
C VAL A 34 -6.68 -18.78 4.75
N PHE A 35 -6.33 -20.00 5.14
CA PHE A 35 -6.66 -21.25 4.46
C PHE A 35 -7.39 -22.20 5.43
N GLN A 36 -7.87 -23.34 4.92
CA GLN A 36 -8.52 -24.36 5.75
C GLN A 36 -7.58 -24.92 6.84
N GLU A 37 -6.28 -24.99 6.55
CA GLU A 37 -5.26 -25.55 7.44
C GLU A 37 -4.71 -24.53 8.46
N GLY A 38 -5.10 -23.26 8.36
CA GLY A 38 -4.64 -22.18 9.24
C GLY A 38 -4.37 -20.87 8.52
N ALA A 39 -3.80 -19.91 9.24
CA ALA A 39 -3.37 -18.62 8.69
C ALA A 39 -1.85 -18.59 8.53
N PHE A 40 -1.38 -18.26 7.32
CA PHE A 40 0.05 -18.14 7.03
C PHE A 40 0.44 -16.67 6.92
N PRO A 41 1.51 -16.23 7.61
CA PRO A 41 1.96 -14.85 7.53
C PRO A 41 2.42 -14.54 6.11
N ILE A 42 1.97 -13.41 5.58
CA ILE A 42 2.43 -12.93 4.27
C ILE A 42 3.41 -11.77 4.42
N GLY A 43 3.24 -10.91 5.42
CA GLY A 43 4.04 -9.71 5.66
C GLY A 43 3.16 -8.45 5.72
N ALA A 44 3.78 -7.28 5.60
CA ALA A 44 3.09 -6.01 5.80
C ALA A 44 2.82 -5.22 4.52
N VAL A 45 1.68 -4.51 4.51
CA VAL A 45 1.33 -3.51 3.51
C VAL A 45 0.99 -2.20 4.21
N VAL A 46 1.61 -1.11 3.76
CA VAL A 46 1.37 0.23 4.30
C VAL A 46 0.53 1.03 3.30
N VAL A 47 -0.56 1.63 3.78
CA VAL A 47 -1.44 2.48 2.97
C VAL A 47 -1.46 3.88 3.56
N HIS A 48 -1.22 4.89 2.74
CA HIS A 48 -1.27 6.29 3.14
C HIS A 48 -1.62 7.20 1.95
N PRO A 49 -2.06 8.45 2.19
CA PRO A 49 -2.22 9.43 1.11
C PRO A 49 -0.94 9.63 0.29
N ASN A 50 -1.08 10.08 -0.96
CA ASN A 50 0.06 10.36 -1.82
C ASN A 50 1.09 11.26 -1.11
N TRP A 51 2.34 10.80 -1.07
CA TRP A 51 3.46 11.46 -0.41
C TRP A 51 4.06 12.61 -1.22
N GLU A 52 3.72 12.68 -2.52
CA GLU A 52 4.12 13.79 -3.38
C GLU A 52 3.59 15.12 -2.81
N LEU A 53 4.49 16.10 -2.68
CA LEU A 53 4.14 17.40 -2.09
C LEU A 53 3.17 18.20 -2.96
N ALA A 54 3.21 18.00 -4.28
CA ALA A 54 2.32 18.63 -5.25
C ALA A 54 1.77 17.57 -6.22
N PRO A 55 0.80 16.75 -5.78
CA PRO A 55 0.31 15.65 -6.59
C PRO A 55 -0.49 16.19 -7.78
N ALA A 56 -0.26 15.63 -8.98
CA ALA A 56 -1.01 16.01 -10.17
C ALA A 56 -2.50 15.61 -10.08
N VAL A 57 -2.82 14.62 -9.26
CA VAL A 57 -4.17 14.12 -9.01
C VAL A 57 -4.40 14.03 -7.50
N ALA A 58 -5.45 14.70 -7.02
CA ALA A 58 -5.85 14.66 -5.62
C ALA A 58 -6.51 13.31 -5.27
N GLY A 59 -6.41 12.91 -3.99
CA GLY A 59 -7.10 11.72 -3.48
C GLY A 59 -6.46 10.38 -3.84
N LEU A 60 -5.25 10.37 -4.43
CA LEU A 60 -4.49 9.14 -4.64
C LEU A 60 -3.97 8.57 -3.31
N LEU A 61 -4.00 7.25 -3.19
CA LEU A 61 -3.36 6.51 -2.10
C LEU A 61 -2.07 5.87 -2.61
N ASN A 62 -1.03 5.92 -1.80
CA ASN A 62 0.16 5.11 -1.99
C ASN A 62 -0.01 3.79 -1.24
N VAL A 63 0.24 2.70 -1.95
CA VAL A 63 0.29 1.34 -1.39
C VAL A 63 1.73 0.90 -1.44
N GLN A 64 2.32 0.70 -0.27
CA GLN A 64 3.70 0.31 -0.08
C GLN A 64 3.77 -1.14 0.42
N PHE A 65 4.62 -1.93 -0.22
CA PHE A 65 4.92 -3.29 0.21
C PHE A 65 6.12 -3.27 1.19
N GLY A 66 5.88 -3.73 2.42
CA GLY A 66 6.83 -3.73 3.54
C GLY A 66 6.79 -2.46 4.41
N LYS A 67 7.17 -2.59 5.67
CA LYS A 67 7.33 -1.48 6.64
C LYS A 67 8.62 -0.72 6.40
N GLY A 68 8.73 0.50 6.95
CA GLY A 68 9.94 1.31 6.88
C GLY A 68 9.90 2.34 5.77
N SER A 69 11.04 2.56 5.10
CA SER A 69 11.22 3.71 4.21
C SER A 69 10.23 3.71 3.02
N PRO A 70 9.50 4.83 2.81
CA PRO A 70 8.62 4.97 1.65
C PRO A 70 9.39 5.19 0.35
N GLU A 71 10.55 5.85 0.43
CA GLU A 71 11.34 6.29 -0.73
C GLU A 71 12.39 5.26 -1.14
N ASP A 72 12.91 4.47 -0.19
CA ASP A 72 13.93 3.46 -0.44
C ASP A 72 13.44 2.06 -0.08
N ARG A 73 13.32 1.20 -1.09
CA ARG A 73 12.89 -0.19 -0.88
C ARG A 73 13.90 -1.01 -0.06
N HIS A 74 15.18 -0.64 -0.06
CA HIS A 74 16.23 -1.38 0.63
C HIS A 74 16.18 -1.17 2.14
N GLY A 75 15.63 -0.04 2.59
CA GLY A 75 15.32 0.23 3.99
C GLY A 75 13.99 -0.36 4.47
N ARG A 76 13.38 -1.30 3.71
CA ARG A 76 12.10 -1.91 4.08
C ARG A 76 12.29 -3.22 4.83
N THR A 77 11.30 -3.52 5.66
CA THR A 77 11.23 -4.75 6.47
C THR A 77 9.86 -5.39 6.29
N ASP A 78 9.75 -6.67 6.65
CA ASP A 78 8.47 -7.41 6.61
C ASP A 78 7.76 -7.32 5.23
N VAL A 79 8.56 -7.54 4.17
CA VAL A 79 8.11 -7.42 2.79
C VAL A 79 7.19 -8.59 2.42
N PRO A 80 6.03 -8.33 1.80
CA PRO A 80 5.03 -9.34 1.60
C PRO A 80 5.45 -10.40 0.58
N MET A 81 5.34 -11.66 0.99
CA MET A 81 5.57 -12.86 0.18
C MET A 81 4.28 -13.23 -0.57
N LEU A 82 4.05 -12.54 -1.69
CA LEU A 82 2.84 -12.69 -2.53
C LEU A 82 3.13 -13.19 -3.94
N GLY A 83 4.41 -13.26 -4.31
CA GLY A 83 4.86 -13.81 -5.58
C GLY A 83 5.04 -15.32 -5.52
N ASP A 84 5.36 -15.90 -6.67
CA ASP A 84 5.57 -17.32 -6.85
C ASP A 84 6.98 -17.59 -7.43
N GLY A 85 7.54 -18.78 -7.15
CA GLY A 85 8.77 -19.25 -7.77
C GLY A 85 10.02 -18.46 -7.39
N GLU A 86 10.76 -17.99 -8.40
CA GLU A 86 12.05 -17.30 -8.24
C GLU A 86 11.91 -15.86 -7.72
N LEU A 87 10.69 -15.29 -7.75
CA LEU A 87 10.39 -13.93 -7.29
C LEU A 87 9.25 -13.93 -6.23
N PRO A 88 9.47 -14.55 -5.06
CA PRO A 88 8.39 -14.75 -4.07
C PRO A 88 7.98 -13.44 -3.35
N TYR A 89 8.82 -12.42 -3.33
CA TYR A 89 8.55 -11.17 -2.62
C TYR A 89 8.05 -10.08 -3.55
N VAL A 90 6.97 -9.40 -3.16
CA VAL A 90 6.47 -8.22 -3.89
C VAL A 90 7.04 -6.96 -3.25
N VAL A 91 7.69 -6.11 -4.05
CA VAL A 91 8.45 -4.95 -3.58
C VAL A 91 8.01 -3.65 -4.24
N GLY A 92 8.37 -2.52 -3.64
CA GLY A 92 8.09 -1.20 -4.18
C GLY A 92 6.76 -0.62 -3.71
N SER A 93 6.33 0.46 -4.33
CA SER A 93 5.08 1.13 -3.98
C SER A 93 4.39 1.66 -5.22
N HIS A 94 3.07 1.74 -5.16
CA HIS A 94 2.25 2.20 -6.27
C HIS A 94 1.16 3.15 -5.80
N LEU A 95 0.90 4.16 -6.63
CA LEU A 95 -0.25 5.02 -6.49
C LEU A 95 -1.48 4.33 -7.10
N VAL A 96 -2.55 4.28 -6.31
CA VAL A 96 -3.88 3.80 -6.71
C VAL A 96 -4.90 4.91 -6.50
N ASN A 97 -5.95 4.89 -7.29
CA ASN A 97 -7.06 5.83 -7.15
C ASN A 97 -8.26 5.10 -6.54
N PRO A 98 -8.63 5.36 -5.29
CA PRO A 98 -9.79 4.71 -4.66
C PRO A 98 -11.11 4.97 -5.41
N ALA A 99 -11.21 6.09 -6.16
CA ALA A 99 -12.39 6.37 -6.97
C ALA A 99 -12.58 5.38 -8.14
N ASP A 100 -11.53 4.65 -8.54
CA ASP A 100 -11.64 3.59 -9.55
C ASP A 100 -12.57 2.45 -9.08
N LEU A 101 -12.77 2.30 -7.76
CA LEU A 101 -13.69 1.30 -7.17
C LEU A 101 -15.15 1.71 -7.26
N THR A 102 -15.42 3.00 -7.47
CA THR A 102 -16.76 3.58 -7.55
C THR A 102 -17.20 3.86 -8.99
N ALA A 103 -16.28 3.76 -9.95
CA ALA A 103 -16.62 3.87 -11.36
C ALA A 103 -17.43 2.63 -11.78
N GLU A 104 -18.64 2.85 -12.30
CA GLU A 104 -19.53 1.79 -12.76
C GLU A 104 -18.86 0.92 -13.82
N THR A 105 -18.49 -0.31 -13.46
CA THR A 105 -18.24 -1.39 -14.41
C THR A 105 -19.47 -2.29 -14.43
N ASN A 106 -20.23 -2.25 -15.53
CA ASN A 106 -21.35 -3.16 -15.77
C ASN A 106 -20.82 -4.57 -16.12
N GLY A 107 -21.22 -5.60 -15.37
CA GLY A 107 -20.93 -7.02 -15.63
C GLY A 107 -20.73 -7.85 -14.37
N GLU A 108 -20.40 -9.15 -14.52
CA GLU A 108 -19.98 -10.07 -13.43
C GLU A 108 -18.61 -9.69 -12.81
N ASP A 109 -18.02 -8.56 -13.24
CA ASP A 109 -16.68 -8.07 -12.90
C ASP A 109 -16.73 -7.00 -11.80
N ALA A 110 -16.51 -7.39 -10.54
CA ALA A 110 -16.29 -6.42 -9.47
C ALA A 110 -15.12 -5.49 -9.82
N PRO A 111 -15.23 -4.15 -9.63
CA PRO A 111 -14.17 -3.22 -10.00
C PRO A 111 -12.91 -3.52 -9.19
N LEU A 112 -11.83 -3.86 -9.90
CA LEU A 112 -10.49 -3.99 -9.34
C LEU A 112 -9.72 -2.69 -9.50
N LEU A 113 -8.87 -2.38 -8.53
CA LEU A 113 -8.00 -1.21 -8.61
C LEU A 113 -7.04 -1.33 -9.79
N ARG A 114 -6.78 -0.19 -10.44
CA ARG A 114 -5.81 -0.11 -11.54
C ARG A 114 -4.46 0.34 -11.01
N PHE A 115 -3.46 -0.52 -11.10
CA PHE A 115 -2.08 -0.09 -10.97
C PHE A 115 -1.62 0.59 -12.26
N ARG A 116 -1.09 1.81 -12.14
CA ARG A 116 -0.56 2.56 -13.29
C ARG A 116 0.85 2.12 -13.71
N LYS A 117 1.47 1.22 -12.95
CA LYS A 117 2.79 0.65 -13.20
C LYS A 117 2.75 -0.85 -12.90
N ALA A 118 3.66 -1.61 -13.50
CA ALA A 118 3.84 -3.01 -13.16
C ALA A 118 4.29 -3.13 -11.70
N VAL A 119 3.66 -4.06 -10.98
CA VAL A 119 4.15 -4.54 -9.69
C VAL A 119 5.47 -5.26 -9.91
N LEU A 120 6.42 -5.14 -8.98
CA LEU A 120 7.73 -5.77 -9.09
C LEU A 120 7.87 -6.91 -8.06
N GLY A 121 8.51 -7.99 -8.50
CA GLY A 121 8.90 -9.14 -7.68
C GLY A 121 10.41 -9.14 -7.40
N ALA A 122 10.83 -9.85 -6.37
CA ALA A 122 12.23 -9.95 -5.97
C ALA A 122 12.53 -11.35 -5.37
N ALA A 123 13.74 -11.85 -5.58
CA ALA A 123 14.18 -13.15 -5.04
C ALA A 123 14.33 -13.14 -3.51
N PHE A 124 14.69 -11.98 -2.94
CA PHE A 124 14.84 -11.78 -1.51
C PHE A 124 14.05 -10.53 -1.05
N PRO A 125 13.66 -10.45 0.23
CA PRO A 125 12.89 -9.32 0.76
C PRO A 125 13.59 -7.97 0.56
N THR A 126 14.92 -7.96 0.72
CA THR A 126 15.77 -6.77 0.68
C THR A 126 17.02 -7.06 -0.14
N ASN A 127 17.59 -6.03 -0.75
CA ASN A 127 18.91 -6.07 -1.39
C ASN A 127 19.07 -7.01 -2.61
N SER A 128 17.98 -7.56 -3.15
CA SER A 128 18.00 -8.19 -4.47
C SER A 128 17.53 -7.21 -5.56
N PRO A 129 17.93 -7.44 -6.82
CA PRO A 129 17.27 -6.83 -7.98
C PRO A 129 15.75 -7.08 -7.94
N ALA A 130 15.00 -6.19 -8.57
CA ALA A 130 13.57 -6.36 -8.73
C ALA A 130 13.23 -6.49 -10.20
N GLU A 131 12.33 -7.39 -10.49
CA GLU A 131 11.99 -7.82 -11.84
C GLU A 131 10.48 -7.87 -11.99
N ASN A 132 9.98 -7.93 -13.23
CA ASN A 132 8.55 -8.10 -13.45
C ASN A 132 8.14 -9.51 -13.02
N PRO A 133 7.21 -9.68 -12.07
CA PRO A 133 6.73 -10.98 -11.68
C PRO A 133 5.80 -11.55 -12.76
N TYR A 134 5.46 -12.82 -12.63
CA TYR A 134 4.44 -13.46 -13.47
C TYR A 134 3.08 -12.75 -13.34
N LYS A 135 2.24 -12.92 -14.37
CA LYS A 135 0.92 -12.26 -14.45
C LYS A 135 0.01 -12.66 -13.27
N GLU A 136 0.12 -13.90 -12.83
CA GLU A 136 -0.63 -14.47 -11.72
C GLU A 136 -0.33 -13.72 -10.41
N THR A 137 0.93 -13.39 -10.15
CA THR A 137 1.34 -12.54 -9.02
C THR A 137 0.71 -11.17 -9.10
N PHE A 138 0.72 -10.54 -10.29
CA PHE A 138 0.09 -9.24 -10.48
C PHE A 138 -1.42 -9.28 -10.18
N ASP A 139 -2.14 -10.29 -10.69
CA ASP A 139 -3.57 -10.43 -10.45
C ASP A 139 -3.88 -10.68 -8.97
N LYS A 140 -3.10 -11.52 -8.28
CA LYS A 140 -3.19 -11.75 -6.82
C LYS A 140 -2.98 -10.46 -6.03
N VAL A 141 -1.93 -9.70 -6.36
CA VAL A 141 -1.61 -8.44 -5.67
C VAL A 141 -2.70 -7.41 -5.92
N ARG A 142 -3.21 -7.30 -7.15
CA ARG A 142 -4.33 -6.40 -7.49
C ARG A 142 -5.58 -6.74 -6.70
N ASP A 143 -5.92 -8.02 -6.61
CA ASP A 143 -7.07 -8.50 -5.85
C ASP A 143 -6.93 -8.19 -4.35
N LEU A 144 -5.77 -8.50 -3.75
CA LEU A 144 -5.44 -8.16 -2.36
C LEU A 144 -5.58 -6.67 -2.09
N VAL A 145 -4.89 -5.84 -2.89
CA VAL A 145 -4.86 -4.38 -2.69
C VAL A 145 -6.24 -3.77 -2.89
N THR A 146 -7.06 -4.33 -3.79
CA THR A 146 -8.47 -3.93 -3.94
C THR A 146 -9.26 -4.18 -2.65
N GLY A 147 -9.15 -5.37 -2.05
CA GLY A 147 -9.79 -5.68 -0.77
C GLY A 147 -9.27 -4.81 0.38
N LEU A 148 -7.96 -4.55 0.40
CA LEU A 148 -7.31 -3.74 1.42
C LEU A 148 -7.74 -2.28 1.36
N VAL A 149 -7.81 -1.68 0.17
CA VAL A 149 -8.25 -0.28 0.01
C VAL A 149 -9.72 -0.12 0.38
N LYS A 150 -10.60 -1.09 0.05
CA LYS A 150 -11.99 -1.08 0.54
C LYS A 150 -12.04 -1.12 2.07
N THR A 151 -11.20 -1.95 2.68
CA THR A 151 -11.05 -2.05 4.14
C THR A 151 -10.57 -0.73 4.75
N TYR A 152 -9.57 -0.10 4.13
CA TYR A 152 -9.05 1.21 4.51
C TYR A 152 -10.13 2.29 4.44
N GLN A 153 -10.92 2.35 3.35
CA GLN A 153 -12.00 3.34 3.21
C GLN A 153 -13.14 3.13 4.21
N ALA A 154 -13.41 1.88 4.60
CA ALA A 154 -14.46 1.55 5.56
C ALA A 154 -14.02 1.76 7.04
N ASP A 155 -12.73 1.90 7.31
CA ASP A 155 -12.20 2.08 8.67
C ASP A 155 -12.52 3.49 9.20
N LYS A 156 -13.24 3.55 10.34
CA LYS A 156 -13.62 4.79 11.02
C LYS A 156 -12.42 5.60 11.51
N ALA A 157 -11.25 4.97 11.68
CA ALA A 157 -10.01 5.66 12.04
C ALA A 157 -9.33 6.35 10.86
N THR A 158 -9.68 6.00 9.62
CA THR A 158 -9.03 6.51 8.41
C THR A 158 -9.03 8.04 8.30
N PRO A 159 -10.16 8.75 8.52
CA PRO A 159 -10.14 10.23 8.46
C PRO A 159 -9.13 10.86 9.44
N LYS A 160 -8.93 10.24 10.62
CA LYS A 160 -7.94 10.71 11.60
C LYS A 160 -6.51 10.45 11.13
N ARG A 161 -6.26 9.28 10.53
CA ARG A 161 -4.96 8.91 9.94
C ARG A 161 -4.58 9.86 8.80
N GLU A 162 -5.51 10.10 7.88
CA GLU A 162 -5.29 11.02 6.75
C GLU A 162 -5.05 12.47 7.21
N ALA A 163 -5.77 12.93 8.24
CA ALA A 163 -5.54 14.25 8.81
C ALA A 163 -4.14 14.38 9.47
N ALA A 164 -3.65 13.32 10.12
CA ALA A 164 -2.29 13.30 10.66
C ALA A 164 -1.25 13.32 9.53
N TYR A 165 -1.47 12.53 8.47
CA TYR A 165 -0.58 12.47 7.32
C TYR A 165 -0.53 13.79 6.54
N ALA A 166 -1.68 14.47 6.39
CA ALA A 166 -1.73 15.79 5.78
C ALA A 166 -0.85 16.81 6.53
N LYS A 167 -0.92 16.83 7.88
CA LYS A 167 -0.07 17.70 8.71
C LYS A 167 1.42 17.41 8.52
N PHE A 168 1.80 16.14 8.43
CA PHE A 168 3.16 15.75 8.12
C PHE A 168 3.64 16.29 6.77
N LEU A 169 2.83 16.15 5.72
CA LEU A 169 3.15 16.68 4.40
C LEU A 169 3.23 18.21 4.38
N ASP A 170 2.35 18.89 5.11
CA ASP A 170 2.39 20.36 5.24
C ASP A 170 3.68 20.82 5.93
N GLY A 171 4.16 20.09 6.94
CA GLY A 171 5.48 20.32 7.55
C GLY A 171 6.62 20.18 6.53
N LYS A 172 6.61 19.12 5.71
CA LYS A 172 7.60 18.93 4.63
C LYS A 172 7.54 20.04 3.58
N ARG A 173 6.34 20.51 3.20
CA ARG A 173 6.15 21.62 2.26
C ARG A 173 6.73 22.92 2.82
N ALA A 174 6.42 23.26 4.08
CA ALA A 174 6.94 24.46 4.73
C ALA A 174 8.48 24.46 4.76
N GLY A 175 9.10 23.33 5.16
CA GLY A 175 10.56 23.20 5.17
C GLY A 175 11.21 23.20 3.78
N LEU A 176 10.48 22.87 2.71
CA LEU A 176 10.96 23.06 1.33
C LEU A 176 10.96 24.54 0.93
N VAL A 177 9.89 25.27 1.25
CA VAL A 177 9.76 26.71 0.95
C VAL A 177 10.83 27.53 1.69
N GLU A 178 11.07 27.25 2.97
CA GLU A 178 12.12 27.92 3.75
C GLU A 178 13.51 27.72 3.15
N ARG A 179 13.85 26.48 2.74
CA ARG A 179 15.12 26.20 2.05
C ARG A 179 15.24 26.98 0.74
N LEU A 180 14.20 26.94 -0.11
CA LEU A 180 14.21 27.64 -1.39
C LEU A 180 14.31 29.17 -1.25
N ASN A 181 13.70 29.75 -0.21
CA ASN A 181 13.82 31.17 0.07
C ASN A 181 15.19 31.53 0.66
N GLY A 182 15.77 30.68 1.51
CA GLY A 182 17.13 30.86 2.03
C GLY A 182 18.20 30.87 0.94
N TYR A 183 18.02 30.06 -0.12
CA TYR A 183 18.90 30.06 -1.31
C TYR A 183 18.74 31.28 -2.23
N LYS A 184 17.64 32.05 -2.13
CA LYS A 184 17.45 33.29 -2.90
C LYS A 184 18.03 34.53 -2.23
N THR A 185 18.39 34.42 -0.96
CA THR A 185 18.96 35.51 -0.13
C THR A 185 20.46 35.36 0.12
N ALA A 186 21.13 34.39 -0.52
CA ALA A 186 22.58 34.23 -0.54
C ALA A 186 23.13 34.63 -1.92
#